data_AF-A0A2N3YIE6-F1
#
_entry.id   AF-A0A2N3YIE6-F1
#
_cell.length_a   1.000
_cell.length_b   1.000
_cell.length_c   1.000
_cell.angle_alpha   90.00
_cell.angle_beta   90.00
_cell.angle_gamma   90.00
#
_symmetry.space_group_name_H-M   'P 1'
#
loop_
_entity.id
_entity.type
_entity.pdbx_description
1 polymer ?
#
loop_
_entity_poly.entity_id
_entity_poly.type
_entity_poly.pdbx_seq_one_letter_code
_entity_poly.pdbx_strand_id
1 'polypeptide(L)' 'MTQTTRRHYETLSDAATRTGLSIKTLRRRIAVGELAAYRAGPRVIRLDPDDVDRLMVRVPTCD' A
#
# COMPACT_ATOMS: atom_id res chain seq x y z
N MET A 1 11.22 -24.46 6.19
CA MET A 1 12.14 -23.37 5.77
C MET A 1 11.39 -22.05 5.91
N THR A 2 11.63 -21.27 6.97
CA THR A 2 11.00 -19.96 7.15
C THR A 2 11.85 -18.92 6.43
N GLN A 3 11.43 -18.52 5.22
CA GLN A 3 12.04 -17.37 4.54
C GLN A 3 11.65 -16.13 5.34
N THR A 4 12.64 -15.47 5.94
CA THR A 4 12.46 -14.14 6.52
C THR A 4 12.28 -13.16 5.36
N THR A 5 11.04 -12.96 4.91
CA THR A 5 10.74 -12.03 3.82
C THR A 5 11.20 -10.64 4.24
N ARG A 6 12.21 -10.11 3.55
CA ARG A 6 12.73 -8.77 3.79
C ARG A 6 11.60 -7.80 3.47
N ARG A 7 11.05 -7.12 4.49
CA ARG A 7 9.99 -6.12 4.27
C ARG A 7 10.51 -5.05 3.32
N HIS A 8 9.90 -4.95 2.14
CA HIS A 8 10.19 -3.91 1.19
C HIS A 8 9.27 -2.72 1.48
N TYR A 9 9.80 -1.50 1.37
CA TYR A 9 9.03 -0.29 1.67
C TYR A 9 9.10 0.67 0.50
N GLU A 10 7.95 1.09 -0.01
CA GLU A 10 7.86 2.03 -1.13
C GLU A 10 7.31 3.39 -0.68
N THR A 11 7.56 4.44 -1.48
CA THR A 11 6.95 5.75 -1.24
C THR A 11 5.49 5.77 -1.69
N LEU A 12 4.72 6.76 -1.24
CA LEU A 12 3.37 7.00 -1.76
C LEU A 12 3.35 7.21 -3.28
N SER A 13 4.39 7.85 -3.84
CA SER A 13 4.49 8.12 -5.28
C SER A 13 4.78 6.86 -6.08
N ASP A 14 5.65 5.99 -5.57
CA ASP A 14 5.98 4.71 -6.22
C ASP A 14 4.77 3.79 -6.22
N ALA A 15 4.09 3.66 -5.07
CA ALA A 15 2.86 2.89 -4.94
C ALA A 15 1.76 3.39 -5.90
N ALA A 16 1.61 4.70 -6.03
CA ALA A 16 0.67 5.32 -6.94
C ALA A 16 0.98 5.00 -8.41
N THR A 17 2.25 5.12 -8.80
CA THR A 17 2.72 4.78 -10.15
C THR A 17 2.48 3.31 -10.47
N ARG A 18 2.80 2.43 -9.52
CA ARG A 18 2.71 0.96 -9.69
C ARG A 18 1.26 0.47 -9.81
N THR A 19 0.36 1.01 -9.00
CA THR A 19 -1.04 0.56 -8.93
C THR A 19 -2.00 1.36 -9.81
N GLY A 20 -1.57 2.49 -10.35
CA GLY A 20 -2.44 3.46 -11.03
C GLY A 20 -3.39 4.20 -10.09
N LEU A 21 -3.29 4.00 -8.76
CA LEU A 21 -4.08 4.75 -7.79
C LEU A 21 -3.49 6.13 -7.57
N SER A 22 -4.34 7.12 -7.31
CA SER A 22 -3.84 8.45 -6.91
C SER A 22 -3.24 8.42 -5.50
N ILE A 23 -2.22 9.25 -5.26
CA ILE A 23 -1.67 9.48 -3.91
C ILE A 23 -2.78 9.90 -2.93
N LYS A 24 -3.79 10.66 -3.40
CA LYS A 24 -4.95 11.07 -2.61
C LYS A 24 -5.77 9.86 -2.15
N THR A 25 -5.98 8.88 -3.03
CA THR A 25 -6.66 7.62 -2.70
C THR A 25 -5.89 6.86 -1.63
N LEU A 26 -4.58 6.70 -1.79
CA LEU A 26 -3.74 6.01 -0.80
C LEU A 26 -3.78 6.73 0.57
N ARG A 27 -3.64 8.06 0.60
CA ARG A 27 -3.79 8.85 1.84
C ARG A 27 -5.15 8.70 2.49
N ARG A 28 -6.23 8.65 1.70
CA ARG A 28 -7.58 8.40 2.22
C ARG A 28 -7.66 7.04 2.87
N ARG A 29 -7.18 5.97 2.21
CA ARG A 29 -7.15 4.59 2.74
C ARG A 29 -6.37 4.53 4.07
N ILE A 30 -5.25 5.25 4.17
CA ILE A 30 -4.48 5.36 5.42
C ILE A 30 -5.30 6.06 6.51
N ALA A 31 -5.94 7.19 6.19
CA ALA A 31 -6.69 7.98 7.16
C ALA A 31 -7.90 7.22 7.73
N VAL A 32 -8.55 6.36 6.93
CA VAL A 32 -9.66 5.51 7.38
C VAL A 32 -9.21 4.18 8.01
N GLY A 33 -7.90 3.92 8.05
CA GLY A 33 -7.33 2.71 8.66
C GLY A 33 -7.35 1.45 7.78
N GLU A 34 -7.67 1.57 6.50
CA GLU A 34 -7.70 0.45 5.55
C GLU A 34 -6.33 0.11 4.96
N LEU A 35 -5.36 1.03 5.03
CA LEU A 35 -4.00 0.83 4.57
C LEU A 35 -3.00 1.19 5.68
N ALA A 36 -2.14 0.25 6.06
CA ALA A 36 -1.08 0.49 7.01
C ALA A 36 0.00 1.41 6.40
N ALA A 37 0.40 2.41 7.17
CA ALA A 37 1.47 3.32 6.81
C ALA A 37 2.55 3.34 7.89
N TYR A 38 3.80 3.24 7.45
CA TYR A 38 4.97 3.23 8.30
C TYR A 38 5.67 4.58 8.23
N ARG A 39 6.18 5.09 9.35
CA ARG A 39 6.90 6.36 9.39
C ARG A 39 8.39 6.13 9.59
N ALA A 40 9.21 6.84 8.80
CA ALA A 40 10.65 6.90 8.96
C ALA A 40 11.03 8.33 9.38
N GLY A 41 10.76 8.68 10.64
CA GLY A 41 10.90 10.04 11.16
C GLY A 41 9.63 10.89 10.99
N PRO A 42 9.72 12.22 11.20
CA PRO A 42 8.54 13.06 11.39
C PRO A 42 7.69 13.27 10.13
N ARG A 43 8.31 13.21 8.93
CA ARG A 43 7.65 13.55 7.66
C ARG A 43 7.62 12.44 6.61
N VAL A 44 8.44 11.40 6.76
CA VAL A 44 8.55 10.34 5.76
C VAL A 44 7.53 9.26 6.05
N ILE A 45 6.65 8.99 5.08
CA ILE A 45 5.70 7.89 5.10
C ILE A 45 6.16 6.84 4.07
N ARG A 46 6.07 5.58 4.46
CA ARG A 46 6.38 4.40 3.67
C ARG A 46 5.21 3.43 3.72
N LEU A 47 5.03 2.69 2.65
CA LEU A 47 4.00 1.66 2.52
C LEU A 47 4.66 0.31 2.31
N ASP A 48 4.01 -0.74 2.80
CA ASP A 48 4.33 -2.11 2.41
C ASP A 48 3.61 -2.40 1.07
N PRO A 49 4.33 -2.76 0.00
CA PRO A 49 3.73 -3.08 -1.29
C PRO A 49 2.65 -4.17 -1.20
N ASP A 50 2.83 -5.17 -0.33
CA ASP A 50 1.89 -6.28 -0.17
C ASP A 50 0.55 -5.78 0.41
N ASP A 51 0.59 -4.82 1.33
CA ASP A 51 -0.62 -4.21 1.90
C ASP A 51 -1.33 -3.31 0.88
N VAL A 52 -0.58 -2.64 0.02
CA VAL A 52 -1.15 -1.86 -1.10
C VAL A 52 -1.83 -2.80 -2.10
N ASP A 53 -1.23 -3.95 -2.40
CA ASP A 53 -1.79 -4.93 -3.34
C ASP A 53 -3.07 -5.57 -2.83
N ARG A 54 -3.18 -5.77 -1.51
CA ARG A 54 -4.40 -6.24 -0.85
C ARG A 54 -5.59 -5.29 -0.99
N LEU A 55 -5.37 -4.03 -1.39
CA LEU A 55 -6.47 -3.12 -1.72
C LEU A 55 -7.18 -3.53 -3.03
N MET A 56 -6.51 -4.30 -3.89
CA MET A 56 -7.05 -4.76 -5.16
C MET A 56 -7.83 -6.06 -4.96
N VAL A 57 -9.14 -5.93 -4.77
CA VAL A 57 -10.05 -7.07 -4.69
C VAL A 57 -10.59 -7.42 -6.07
N ARG A 58 -10.69 -8.73 -6.36
CA ARG A 58 -11.29 -9.23 -7.60
C ARG A 58 -12.77 -8.79 -7.66
N VAL A 59 -13.15 -8.14 -8.75
CA VAL A 59 -14.56 -7.85 -9.02
C VAL A 59 -15.27 -9.18 -9.34
N PRO A 60 -16.39 -9.52 -8.68
CA PRO A 60 -17.13 -10.73 -9.01
C PRO A 60 -17.68 -10.62 -10.43
N THR A 61 -17.44 -11.62 -11.25
CA THR A 61 -18.08 -11.78 -12.55
C THR A 61 -19.34 -12.63 -12.37
N CYS A 62 -20.47 -12.20 -12.94
CA CYS A 62 -21.60 -13.10 -13.13
C CYS A 62 -21.17 -14.20 -14.10
N ASP A 63 -21.31 -15.45 -13.68
CA ASP A 63 -21.46 -16.57 -14.61
C ASP A 63 -22.88 -16.53 -15.20
#